data_AF-A0A3D3SST6-F1
#
_entry.id   AF-A0A3D3SST6-F1
#
_cell.length_a   1.000
_cell.length_b   1.000
_cell.length_c   1.000
_cell.angle_alpha   90.00
_cell.angle_beta   90.00
_cell.angle_gamma   90.00
#
_symmetry.space_group_name_H-M   'P 1'
#
loop_
_entity.id
_entity.type
_entity.pdbx_description
1 polymer ?
#
loop_
_entity_poly.entity_id
_entity_poly.type
_entity_poly.pdbx_seq_one_letter_code
_entity_poly.pdbx_strand_id
1 'polypeptide(L)'
;MLTEFADSHCHLNYEGLSLRTDEVLQAMAAAGVTRALNICTTLEEADKVLEQTLGRPRLWCSLGVHPDYDEVASEPTVEELVRRADHEKVVAIGETGLDYYRLKG
;
A
#
# COMPACT_ATOMS: atom_id res chain seq x y z
N MET A 1 -10.07 25.83 -12.10
CA MET A 1 -9.16 24.75 -11.65
C MET A 1 -9.87 23.43 -11.93
N LEU A 2 -9.19 22.46 -12.53
CA LEU A 2 -9.66 21.07 -12.49
C LEU A 2 -9.46 20.57 -11.06
N THR A 3 -10.46 19.90 -10.51
CA THR A 3 -10.37 19.30 -9.18
C THR A 3 -9.36 18.16 -9.23
N GLU A 4 -8.33 18.19 -8.38
CA GLU A 4 -7.42 17.06 -8.18
C GLU A 4 -7.90 16.20 -7.01
N PHE A 5 -7.92 14.89 -7.20
CA PHE A 5 -8.21 13.90 -6.17
C PHE A 5 -6.96 13.09 -5.82
N ALA A 6 -6.94 12.55 -4.60
CA ALA A 6 -5.98 11.57 -4.14
C ALA A 6 -6.73 10.30 -3.74
N ASP A 7 -6.28 9.16 -4.26
CA ASP A 7 -6.68 7.85 -3.76
C ASP A 7 -5.80 7.52 -2.55
N SER A 8 -6.32 7.75 -1.35
CA SER A 8 -5.54 7.53 -0.13
C SER A 8 -5.37 6.04 0.23
N HIS A 9 -5.99 5.11 -0.51
CA HIS A 9 -5.95 3.69 -0.17
C HIS A 9 -6.29 2.79 -1.38
N CYS A 10 -5.26 2.24 -2.02
CA CYS A 10 -5.44 1.27 -3.10
C CYS A 10 -4.49 0.07 -2.97
N HIS A 11 -4.83 -1.04 -3.63
CA HIS A 11 -4.02 -2.26 -3.64
C HIS A 11 -3.61 -2.63 -5.08
N LEU A 12 -2.72 -1.84 -5.66
CA LEU A 12 -2.20 -2.03 -7.02
C LEU A 12 -1.23 -3.22 -7.13
N ASN A 13 -0.72 -3.72 -6.00
CA ASN A 13 0.15 -4.92 -5.93
C ASN A 13 -0.61 -6.25 -6.11
N TYR A 14 -1.94 -6.23 -6.12
CA TYR A 14 -2.76 -7.44 -6.24
C TYR A 14 -2.73 -8.03 -7.65
N GLU A 15 -2.99 -9.33 -7.70
CA GLU A 15 -3.06 -10.08 -8.96
C GLU A 15 -4.05 -9.43 -9.93
N GLY A 16 -3.68 -9.36 -11.21
CA GLY A 16 -4.45 -8.71 -12.27
C GLY A 16 -4.22 -7.21 -12.41
N LEU A 17 -3.87 -6.50 -11.33
CA LEU A 17 -3.53 -5.06 -11.37
C LEU A 17 -2.02 -4.82 -11.43
N SER A 18 -1.22 -5.65 -10.76
CA SER A 18 0.23 -5.45 -10.62
C SER A 18 1.00 -5.46 -11.96
N LEU A 19 0.44 -6.09 -12.99
CA LEU A 19 0.98 -6.13 -14.35
C LEU A 19 0.53 -4.95 -15.22
N ARG A 20 -0.44 -4.16 -14.73
CA ARG A 20 -1.13 -3.08 -15.44
C ARG A 20 -1.09 -1.77 -14.67
N THR A 21 -0.25 -1.65 -13.64
CA THR A 21 -0.15 -0.48 -12.75
C THR A 21 -0.08 0.83 -13.52
N ASP A 22 0.73 0.91 -14.58
CA ASP A 22 0.87 2.14 -15.36
C ASP A 22 -0.40 2.49 -16.16
N GLU A 23 -1.11 1.50 -16.69
CA GLU A 23 -2.40 1.68 -17.35
C GLU A 23 -3.45 2.19 -16.36
N VAL A 24 -3.49 1.61 -15.16
CA VAL A 24 -4.39 2.03 -14.09
C VAL A 24 -4.10 3.47 -13.66
N LEU A 25 -2.84 3.84 -13.47
CA LEU A 25 -2.44 5.20 -13.11
C LEU A 25 -2.78 6.22 -14.20
N GLN A 26 -2.69 5.85 -15.48
CA GLN A 26 -3.15 6.70 -16.59
C GLN A 26 -4.67 6.91 -16.54
N ALA A 27 -5.43 5.85 -16.28
CA ALA A 27 -6.88 5.95 -16.13
C ALA A 27 -7.29 6.80 -14.91
N MET A 28 -6.59 6.64 -13.77
CA MET A 28 -6.77 7.47 -12.57
C MET A 28 -6.53 8.95 -12.89
N ALA A 29 -5.43 9.27 -13.57
CA ALA A 29 -5.11 10.64 -13.96
C ALA A 29 -6.16 11.24 -14.91
N ALA A 30 -6.67 10.47 -15.87
CA ALA A 30 -7.75 10.89 -16.76
C ALA A 30 -9.07 11.17 -16.02
N ALA A 31 -9.29 10.50 -14.88
CA ALA A 31 -10.42 10.72 -13.98
C ALA A 31 -10.18 11.82 -12.93
N GLY A 32 -9.02 12.48 -12.94
CA GLY A 32 -8.65 13.52 -11.97
C GLY A 32 -8.03 13.01 -10.66
N VAL A 33 -7.85 11.70 -10.51
CA VAL A 33 -7.11 11.09 -9.39
C VAL A 33 -5.63 11.10 -9.75
N THR A 34 -4.90 12.09 -9.23
CA THR A 34 -3.51 12.33 -9.65
C THR A 34 -2.48 11.81 -8.65
N ARG A 35 -2.91 11.32 -7.49
CA ARG A 35 -2.05 10.84 -6.40
C ARG A 35 -2.65 9.57 -5.82
N ALA A 36 -1.80 8.63 -5.42
CA ALA A 36 -2.26 7.37 -4.84
C ALA A 36 -1.32 6.85 -3.73
N LEU A 37 -1.89 6.18 -2.74
CA LEU A 37 -1.17 5.43 -1.70
C LEU A 37 -1.46 3.93 -1.85
N ASN A 38 -0.45 3.18 -2.27
CA ASN A 38 -0.50 1.73 -2.44
C ASN A 38 -0.25 1.01 -1.10
N ILE A 39 -1.16 0.14 -0.70
CA ILE A 39 -1.22 -0.36 0.67
C ILE A 39 -0.56 -1.73 0.79
N CYS A 40 0.37 -1.81 1.73
CA CYS A 40 0.97 -3.06 2.20
C CYS A 40 0.05 -3.71 3.24
N THR A 41 -0.26 -4.99 3.07
CA THR A 41 -1.08 -5.78 4.00
C THR A 41 -0.28 -6.81 4.79
N THR A 42 0.93 -7.17 4.33
CA THR A 42 1.86 -8.06 5.03
C THR A 42 3.30 -7.59 4.83
N LEU A 43 4.19 -7.88 5.79
CA LEU A 43 5.60 -7.49 5.67
C LEU A 43 6.34 -8.30 4.60
N GLU A 44 5.88 -9.50 4.29
CA GLU A 44 6.43 -10.36 3.24
C GLU A 44 6.25 -9.72 1.85
N GLU A 45 5.20 -8.93 1.66
CA GLU A 45 4.92 -8.22 0.41
C GLU A 45 5.52 -6.81 0.36
N ALA A 46 6.07 -6.30 1.46
CA ALA A 46 6.51 -4.91 1.56
C ALA A 46 7.51 -4.50 0.46
N ASP A 47 8.44 -5.39 0.10
CA ASP A 47 9.42 -5.10 -0.95
C ASP A 47 8.75 -4.99 -2.33
N LYS A 48 7.81 -5.90 -2.64
CA LYS A 48 7.01 -5.85 -3.88
C LYS A 48 6.16 -4.59 -3.95
N VAL A 49 5.53 -4.20 -2.83
CA VAL A 49 4.73 -2.97 -2.74
C VAL A 49 5.61 -1.75 -2.97
N LEU A 50 6.80 -1.70 -2.36
CA LEU A 50 7.75 -0.62 -2.56
C LEU A 50 8.22 -0.53 -4.01
N GLU A 51 8.64 -1.65 -4.61
CA GLU A 51 9.07 -1.74 -6.01
C GLU A 51 8.00 -1.21 -6.98
N GLN A 52 6.72 -1.48 -6.70
CA GLN A 52 5.60 -0.93 -7.48
C GLN A 52 5.52 0.59 -7.43
N THR A 53 6.08 1.26 -6.42
CA THR A 53 6.09 2.73 -6.32
C THR A 53 7.33 3.40 -6.92
N LEU A 54 8.41 2.65 -7.10
CA LEU A 54 9.66 3.19 -7.61
C LEU A 54 9.49 3.70 -9.06
N GLY A 55 10.08 4.86 -9.34
CA GLY A 55 9.96 5.52 -10.65
C GLY A 55 8.59 6.18 -10.92
N ARG A 56 7.63 6.12 -10.00
CA ARG A 56 6.28 6.71 -10.15
C ARG A 56 6.12 7.90 -9.19
N PRO A 57 6.30 9.17 -9.61
CA PRO A 57 6.41 10.31 -8.70
C PRO A 57 5.20 10.55 -7.81
N ARG A 58 4.00 10.18 -8.26
CA ARG A 58 2.73 10.42 -7.55
C ARG A 58 2.10 9.16 -6.95
N LEU A 59 2.91 8.12 -6.80
CA LEU A 59 2.57 6.90 -6.10
C LEU A 59 3.50 6.75 -4.89
N TRP A 60 2.90 6.53 -3.73
CA TRP A 60 3.56 6.22 -2.46
C TRP A 60 3.04 4.88 -1.94
N CYS A 61 3.64 4.36 -0.88
CA CYS A 61 3.15 3.18 -0.20
C CYS A 61 3.07 3.35 1.32
N SER A 62 2.30 2.47 1.94
CA SER A 62 2.34 2.22 3.38
C SER A 62 3.15 0.95 3.68
N LEU A 63 3.48 0.75 4.96
CA LEU A 63 4.08 -0.47 5.49
C LEU A 63 3.27 -0.95 6.70
N GLY A 64 2.74 -2.17 6.69
CA GLY A 64 1.93 -2.65 7.80
C GLY A 64 1.49 -4.09 7.64
N VAL A 65 0.78 -4.56 8.67
CA VAL A 65 0.19 -5.89 8.72
C VAL A 65 -1.30 -5.74 9.01
N HIS A 66 -2.12 -6.15 8.06
CA HIS A 66 -3.58 -6.14 8.14
C HIS A 66 -4.02 -7.10 9.26
N PRO A 67 -5.08 -6.80 10.03
CA PRO A 67 -5.52 -7.65 11.14
C PRO A 67 -5.98 -9.05 10.72
N ASP A 68 -6.44 -9.22 9.49
CA ASP A 68 -6.89 -10.51 8.96
C ASP A 68 -5.70 -11.44 8.66
N TYR A 69 -5.11 -12.00 9.73
CA TYR A 69 -3.96 -12.90 9.69
C TYR A 69 -4.32 -14.32 10.16
N ASP A 70 -4.85 -15.17 9.29
CA ASP A 70 -4.87 -16.60 9.58
C ASP A 70 -3.44 -17.21 9.54
N GLU A 71 -2.50 -16.59 8.81
CA GLU A 71 -1.14 -17.10 8.55
C GLU A 71 -0.06 -16.00 8.46
N VAL A 72 0.01 -15.04 9.40
CA VAL A 72 1.19 -14.17 9.47
C VAL A 72 2.34 -14.94 10.11
N ALA A 73 3.47 -15.06 9.38
CA ALA A 73 4.62 -15.84 9.83
C ALA A 73 5.26 -15.29 11.12
N SER A 74 5.17 -13.96 11.34
CA SER A 74 5.63 -13.30 12.56
C SER A 74 5.02 -11.90 12.72
N GLU A 75 4.71 -11.51 13.95
CA GLU A 75 4.38 -10.11 14.26
C GLU A 75 5.57 -9.19 13.94
N PRO A 76 5.32 -8.02 13.33
CA PRO A 76 6.38 -7.07 13.03
C PRO A 76 6.94 -6.45 14.31
N THR A 77 8.26 -6.36 14.44
CA THR A 77 8.87 -5.59 15.53
C THR A 77 8.83 -4.09 15.21
N VAL A 78 8.85 -3.25 16.25
CA VAL A 78 8.93 -1.80 16.09
C VAL A 78 10.19 -1.40 15.32
N GLU A 79 11.33 -2.05 15.61
CA GLU A 79 12.60 -1.80 14.94
C GLU A 79 12.53 -2.12 13.44
N GLU A 80 11.85 -3.20 13.05
CA GLU A 80 11.65 -3.56 11.65
C GLU A 80 10.81 -2.52 10.93
N LEU A 81 9.70 -2.10 11.54
CA LEU A 81 8.81 -1.08 10.98
C LEU A 81 9.53 0.26 10.81
N VAL A 82 10.27 0.71 11.83
CA VAL A 82 11.06 1.96 11.76
C VAL A 82 12.11 1.89 10.67
N ARG A 83 12.86 0.78 10.58
CA ARG A 83 13.91 0.61 9.55
C ARG A 83 13.32 0.63 8.14
N ARG A 84 12.22 -0.08 7.91
CA ARG A 84 11.59 -0.16 6.59
C ARG A 84 10.84 1.12 6.21
N ALA A 85 10.33 1.87 7.18
CA ALA A 85 9.63 3.13 6.95
C ALA A 85 10.54 4.31 6.60
N ASP A 86 11.87 4.17 6.71
CA ASP A 86 12.84 5.24 6.41
C ASP A 86 13.00 5.51 4.89
N HIS A 87 12.30 4.76 4.03
CA HIS A 87 12.32 4.99 2.59
C HIS A 87 11.36 6.14 2.20
N GLU A 88 11.78 7.07 1.33
CA GLU A 88 11.00 8.28 0.94
C GLU A 88 9.62 7.99 0.33
N LYS A 89 9.43 6.78 -0.19
CA LYS A 89 8.17 6.30 -0.76
C LYS A 89 7.20 5.75 0.27
N VAL A 90 7.68 5.38 1.46
CA VAL A 90 6.85 4.92 2.57
C VAL A 90 6.41 6.13 3.37
N VAL A 91 5.11 6.42 3.37
CA VAL A 91 4.56 7.64 4.00
C VAL A 91 3.57 7.35 5.13
N ALA A 92 3.31 6.07 5.40
CA ALA A 92 2.36 5.63 6.41
C ALA A 92 2.73 4.25 6.98
N ILE A 93 2.34 4.01 8.22
CA ILE A 93 2.28 2.66 8.81
C ILE A 93 0.85 2.15 8.66
N GLY A 94 0.68 1.04 7.97
CA GLY A 94 -0.60 0.44 7.63
C GLY A 94 -0.54 -0.43 6.37
N GLU A 95 -1.58 -1.15 6.01
CA GLU A 95 -2.83 -1.20 6.76
C GLU A 95 -2.67 -2.00 8.05
N THR A 96 -3.27 -1.52 9.13
CA THR A 96 -3.28 -2.17 10.44
C THR A 96 -4.53 -1.71 11.17
N GLY A 97 -5.01 -2.51 12.12
CA GLY A 97 -6.28 -2.23 12.78
C GLY A 97 -6.86 -3.45 13.47
N LEU A 98 -8.19 -3.53 13.51
CA LEU A 98 -8.95 -4.60 14.17
C LEU A 98 -10.14 -4.95 13.28
N ASP A 99 -10.29 -6.22 12.91
CA ASP A 99 -11.47 -6.74 12.19
C ASP A 99 -12.23 -7.74 13.07
N TYR A 100 -13.30 -7.28 13.72
CA TYR A 100 -14.15 -8.12 14.59
C TYR A 100 -15.27 -8.86 13.85
N TYR A 101 -15.35 -8.69 12.52
CA TYR A 101 -16.32 -9.43 11.72
C TYR A 101 -15.74 -10.76 11.25
N ARG A 102 -14.50 -10.75 10.74
CA ARG A 102 -13.83 -11.96 10.20
C ARG A 102 -13.07 -12.74 11.26
N LEU A 103 -12.40 -12.04 12.18
CA LEU A 103 -11.52 -12.67 13.15
C LEU A 103 -12.30 -13.04 14.41
N LYS A 104 -12.16 -14.30 14.82
CA LYS A 104 -12.57 -14.73 16.15
C LYS A 104 -11.34 -14.62 17.04
N GLY A 105 -11.40 -13.70 18.00
CA GLY A 105 -10.37 -13.61 19.05
C GLY A 105 -10.26 -14.86 19.89
#